data_AF-A0AAD9C0S7-F1
#
_entry.id   AF-A0AAD9C0S7-F1
#
_cell.length_a   1.000
_cell.length_b   1.000
_cell.length_c   1.000
_cell.angle_alpha   90.00
_cell.angle_beta   90.00
_cell.angle_gamma   90.00
#
_symmetry.space_group_name_H-M   'P 1'
#
loop_
_entity.id
_entity.type
_entity.pdbx_description
1 polymer ?
#
loop_
_entity_poly.entity_id
_entity_poly.type
_entity_poly.pdbx_seq_one_letter_code
_entity_poly.pdbx_strand_id
1 'polypeptide(L)'
;MYMMSPAALRKNPRRVMRKTLRLSKTEAIERTPCVVHTLQLVVDMIQKDLSVKPLLDRIRVLVRLFRKSSVAIQRLLKLCGLTLVKDCPTRWSSTYLMISRLLQVKDSLVEVADGMGWDCLLPVAEAHCSQRSAPPLC
;
A
#
# COMPACT_ATOMS: atom_id res chain seq x y z
N MET A 1 -52.02 -11.92 5.06
CA MET A 1 -51.39 -11.18 3.96
C MET A 1 -51.32 -9.71 4.39
N TYR A 2 -50.15 -9.22 4.83
CA TYR A 2 -49.74 -7.82 4.65
C TYR A 2 -48.21 -7.77 4.78
N MET A 3 -47.59 -7.33 3.70
CA MET A 3 -46.16 -7.26 3.43
C MET A 3 -45.47 -6.25 4.36
N MET A 4 -44.42 -6.66 5.08
CA MET A 4 -43.47 -5.70 5.65
C MET A 4 -42.49 -5.25 4.56
N SER A 5 -42.53 -3.96 4.23
CA SER A 5 -41.62 -3.32 3.28
C SER A 5 -40.23 -3.09 3.90
N PRO A 6 -39.13 -3.57 3.30
CA PRO A 6 -37.80 -3.55 3.92
C PRO A 6 -37.02 -2.27 3.53
N ALA A 7 -37.24 -1.17 4.25
CA ALA A 7 -36.54 0.10 3.98
C ALA A 7 -35.75 0.67 5.17
N ALA A 8 -35.35 -0.15 6.15
CA ALA A 8 -34.74 0.33 7.40
C ALA A 8 -33.33 -0.20 7.72
N LEU A 9 -32.58 -0.72 6.74
CA LEU A 9 -31.24 -1.28 6.97
C LEU A 9 -30.16 -0.57 6.14
N ARG A 10 -29.89 0.69 6.49
CA ARG A 10 -28.57 1.32 6.38
C ARG A 10 -28.53 2.70 7.03
N LYS A 11 -28.79 2.79 8.33
CA LYS A 11 -28.46 4.02 9.07
C LYS A 11 -26.97 4.01 9.39
N ASN A 12 -26.25 4.88 8.68
CA ASN A 12 -24.82 5.14 8.86
C ASN A 12 -24.53 5.49 10.34
N PRO A 13 -23.62 4.77 11.03
CA PRO A 13 -23.41 4.89 12.48
C PRO A 13 -23.04 6.30 12.93
N ARG A 14 -22.48 7.13 12.03
CA ARG A 14 -22.15 8.55 12.32
C ARG A 14 -23.36 9.43 12.64
N ARG A 15 -24.57 9.06 12.21
CA ARG A 15 -25.78 9.90 12.38
C ARG A 15 -26.63 9.49 13.59
N VAL A 16 -26.44 8.27 14.11
CA VAL A 16 -27.19 7.77 15.27
C VAL A 16 -26.77 8.50 16.56
N MET A 17 -25.50 8.88 16.70
CA MET A 17 -25.00 9.59 17.89
C MET A 17 -25.46 11.05 18.04
N ARG A 18 -26.11 11.66 17.03
CA ARG A 18 -26.51 13.09 17.10
C ARG A 18 -27.96 13.32 17.57
N LYS A 19 -28.78 12.28 17.77
CA LYS A 19 -30.24 12.45 17.92
C LYS A 19 -30.90 11.90 19.19
N THR A 20 -30.15 11.72 20.28
CA THR A 20 -30.73 11.45 21.60
C THR A 20 -30.15 12.39 22.64
N LEU A 21 -30.76 13.56 22.78
CA LEU A 21 -30.64 14.38 23.99
C LEU A 21 -32.05 14.82 24.42
N ARG A 22 -32.70 14.00 25.23
CA ARG A 22 -33.58 14.47 26.30
C ARG A 22 -33.14 13.80 27.60
N LEU A 23 -32.67 14.65 28.51
CA LEU A 23 -32.49 14.54 29.95
C LEU A 23 -31.93 13.22 30.54
N SER A 24 -30.64 13.26 30.88
CA SER A 24 -30.20 13.14 32.28
C SER A 24 -28.82 13.82 32.39
N LYS A 25 -28.60 14.51 33.49
CA LYS A 25 -27.32 15.14 33.85
C LYS A 25 -26.26 14.05 33.86
N THR A 26 -25.54 13.92 32.77
CA THR A 26 -24.38 13.03 32.63
C THR A 26 -23.19 13.95 32.58
N GLU A 27 -22.30 13.79 33.56
CA GLU A 27 -20.92 14.31 33.51
C GLU A 27 -20.44 14.21 32.06
N ALA A 28 -20.11 15.36 31.45
CA ALA A 28 -19.73 15.40 30.06
C ALA A 28 -18.49 14.51 29.91
N ILE A 29 -18.65 13.30 29.37
CA ILE A 29 -17.52 12.42 29.08
C ILE A 29 -16.66 13.16 28.05
N GLU A 30 -15.61 13.82 28.51
CA GLU A 30 -14.61 14.41 27.66
C GLU A 30 -13.98 13.29 26.85
N ARG A 31 -14.29 13.25 25.55
CA ARG A 31 -13.68 12.29 24.64
C ARG A 31 -12.30 12.78 24.25
N THR A 32 -11.29 12.33 24.99
CA THR A 32 -9.90 12.52 24.57
C THR A 32 -9.66 11.78 23.26
N PRO A 33 -9.21 12.45 22.19
CA PRO A 33 -8.90 11.78 20.94
C PRO A 33 -7.73 10.82 21.15
N CYS A 34 -7.87 9.58 20.66
CA CYS A 34 -6.79 8.61 20.73
C CYS A 34 -5.65 9.03 19.79
N VAL A 35 -4.45 9.22 20.33
CA VAL A 35 -3.25 9.63 19.56
C VAL A 35 -2.97 8.67 18.40
N VAL A 36 -3.13 7.37 18.61
CA VAL A 36 -2.96 6.35 17.56
C VAL A 36 -3.98 6.54 16.43
N HIS A 37 -5.22 6.91 16.77
CA HIS A 37 -6.25 7.21 15.78
C HIS A 37 -5.90 8.47 14.97
N THR A 38 -5.40 9.51 15.63
CA THR A 38 -4.94 10.73 14.95
C THR A 38 -3.78 10.44 13.99
N LEU A 39 -2.78 9.66 14.42
CA LEU A 39 -1.67 9.25 13.54
C LEU A 39 -2.16 8.43 12.35
N GLN A 40 -3.10 7.51 12.57
CA GLN A 40 -3.70 6.73 11.49
C GLN A 40 -4.42 7.64 10.47
N LEU A 41 -5.12 8.68 10.92
CA LEU A 41 -5.76 9.64 10.03
C LEU A 41 -4.73 10.40 9.19
N VAL A 42 -3.63 10.86 9.80
CA VAL A 42 -2.55 11.56 9.08
C VAL A 42 -1.92 10.66 8.02
N VAL A 43 -1.61 9.41 8.36
CA VAL A 43 -1.05 8.45 7.40
C VAL A 43 -2.04 8.16 6.26
N ASP A 44 -3.33 8.01 6.58
CA ASP A 44 -4.37 7.79 5.57
C ASP A 44 -4.54 8.99 4.62
N MET A 45 -4.36 10.22 5.12
CA MET A 45 -4.33 11.43 4.29
C MET A 45 -3.15 11.39 3.31
N ILE A 46 -1.94 11.14 3.79
CA ILE A 46 -0.72 11.10 2.95
C ILE A 46 -0.83 10.01 1.88
N GLN A 47 -1.37 8.84 2.22
CA GLN A 47 -1.54 7.76 1.25
C GLN A 47 -2.57 8.08 0.14
N LYS A 48 -3.47 9.02 0.39
CA LYS A 48 -4.51 9.45 -0.56
C LYS A 48 -4.10 10.67 -1.37
N ASP A 49 -3.00 11.33 -1.01
CA ASP A 49 -2.48 12.47 -1.75
C ASP A 49 -2.19 12.10 -3.21
N LEU A 50 -2.56 13.00 -4.12
CA LEU A 50 -2.50 12.77 -5.57
C LEU A 50 -1.06 12.55 -6.08
N SER A 51 -0.06 13.07 -5.37
CA SER A 51 1.36 12.87 -5.69
C SER A 51 1.86 11.49 -5.26
N VAL A 52 1.43 10.99 -4.10
CA VAL A 52 1.96 9.77 -3.48
C VAL A 52 1.19 8.54 -3.94
N LYS A 53 -0.14 8.66 -4.09
CA LYS A 53 -1.04 7.56 -4.43
C LYS A 53 -0.63 6.81 -5.72
N PRO A 54 -0.29 7.47 -6.85
CA PRO A 54 0.10 6.76 -8.07
C PRO A 54 1.37 5.92 -7.89
N LEU A 55 2.35 6.43 -7.14
CA LEU A 55 3.58 5.72 -6.83
C LEU A 55 3.29 4.48 -5.96
N LEU A 56 2.49 4.64 -4.91
CA LEU A 56 2.08 3.51 -4.06
C LEU A 56 1.33 2.45 -4.84
N ASP A 57 0.44 2.85 -5.75
CA ASP A 57 -0.33 1.90 -6.56
C ASP A 57 0.57 1.12 -7.53
N ARG A 58 1.61 1.74 -8.10
CA ARG A 58 2.66 1.03 -8.89
C ARG A 58 3.43 0.02 -8.03
N ILE A 59 3.86 0.43 -6.84
CA ILE A 59 4.57 -0.46 -5.90
C ILE A 59 3.67 -1.66 -5.52
N ARG A 60 2.38 -1.43 -5.24
CA ARG A 60 1.40 -2.49 -4.96
C ARG A 60 1.21 -3.45 -6.14
N VAL A 61 1.27 -2.96 -7.38
CA VAL A 61 1.23 -3.82 -8.58
C VAL A 61 2.49 -4.67 -8.65
N LEU A 62 3.66 -4.08 -8.51
CA LEU A 62 4.95 -4.78 -8.54
C LEU A 62 4.99 -5.90 -7.48
N VAL A 63 4.67 -5.59 -6.23
CA VAL A 63 4.65 -6.58 -5.14
C VAL A 63 3.65 -7.70 -5.44
N ARG A 64 2.48 -7.40 -6.03
CA ARG A 64 1.52 -8.42 -6.45
C ARG A 64 2.04 -9.31 -7.57
N LEU A 65 2.74 -8.76 -8.56
CA LEU A 65 3.32 -9.51 -9.69
C LEU A 65 4.37 -10.50 -9.19
N PHE A 66 5.32 -10.05 -8.39
CA PHE A 66 6.34 -10.91 -7.79
C PHE A 66 5.70 -11.99 -6.93
N ARG A 67 4.72 -11.64 -6.08
CA ARG A 67 4.06 -12.61 -5.21
C ARG A 67 3.14 -13.60 -5.95
N LYS A 68 2.73 -13.30 -7.18
CA LYS A 68 1.96 -14.22 -8.03
C LYS A 68 2.85 -15.29 -8.68
N SER A 69 4.13 -14.96 -8.92
CA SER A 69 5.09 -15.89 -9.49
C SER A 69 5.85 -16.66 -8.41
N SER A 70 5.58 -17.96 -8.29
CA SER A 70 6.33 -18.84 -7.39
C SER A 70 7.82 -18.88 -7.74
N VAL A 71 8.15 -18.86 -9.03
CA VAL A 71 9.53 -18.85 -9.54
C VAL A 71 10.26 -17.57 -9.10
N ALA A 72 9.62 -16.41 -9.20
CA ALA A 72 10.20 -15.14 -8.79
C ALA A 72 10.50 -15.11 -7.29
N ILE A 73 9.55 -15.56 -6.46
CA ILE A 73 9.74 -15.64 -5.00
C ILE A 73 10.87 -16.60 -4.66
N GLN A 74 10.95 -17.76 -5.31
CA GLN A 74 12.03 -18.71 -5.05
C GLN A 74 13.40 -18.16 -5.42
N ARG A 75 13.52 -17.44 -6.55
CA ARG A 75 14.77 -16.77 -6.92
C ARG A 75 15.14 -15.67 -5.92
N LEU A 76 14.17 -14.85 -5.51
CA LEU A 76 14.38 -13.79 -4.52
C LEU A 76 14.82 -14.37 -3.16
N LEU A 77 14.22 -15.49 -2.75
CA LEU A 77 14.61 -16.22 -1.53
C LEU A 77 16.04 -16.79 -1.62
N LYS A 78 16.48 -17.23 -2.80
CA LYS A 78 17.87 -17.70 -2.99
C LYS A 78 18.90 -16.57 -2.89
N LEU A 79 18.54 -15.36 -3.34
CA LEU A 79 19.45 -14.21 -3.32
C LEU A 79 19.50 -13.52 -1.95
N CYS A 80 18.34 -13.20 -1.35
CA CYS A 80 18.28 -12.45 -0.09
C CYS A 80 17.83 -13.27 1.12
N GLY A 81 17.14 -14.39 0.93
CA GLY A 81 16.41 -15.08 2.01
C GLY A 81 15.18 -14.31 2.52
N LEU A 82 14.76 -13.24 1.86
CA LEU A 82 13.68 -12.36 2.30
C LEU A 82 12.48 -12.43 1.34
N THR A 83 11.27 -12.31 1.90
CA THR A 83 10.03 -12.21 1.12
C THR A 83 9.47 -10.78 1.13
N LEU A 84 8.75 -10.44 0.06
CA LEU A 84 8.03 -9.17 -0.04
C LEU A 84 6.79 -9.15 0.85
N VAL A 85 6.56 -8.03 1.53
CA VAL A 85 5.39 -7.82 2.39
C VAL A 85 4.24 -7.28 1.56
N LYS A 86 3.04 -7.87 1.69
CA LYS A 86 1.83 -7.38 1.03
C LYS A 86 1.23 -6.21 1.85
N ASP A 87 0.80 -5.17 1.15
CA ASP A 87 0.05 -4.08 1.78
C ASP A 87 -1.36 -4.50 2.22
N CYS A 88 -1.81 -3.95 3.35
CA CYS A 88 -3.14 -4.14 3.93
C CYS A 88 -3.75 -2.76 4.21
N PRO A 89 -4.66 -2.24 3.35
CA PRO A 89 -5.10 -0.85 3.43
C PRO A 89 -5.82 -0.49 4.74
N THR A 90 -6.33 -1.48 5.49
CA THR A 90 -6.96 -1.27 6.80
C THR A 90 -5.97 -1.21 7.96
N ARG A 91 -4.70 -1.58 7.75
CA ARG A 91 -3.64 -1.58 8.77
C ARG A 91 -2.63 -0.47 8.47
N TRP A 92 -2.70 0.62 9.22
CA TRP A 92 -1.92 1.85 8.99
C TRP A 92 -0.40 1.66 8.80
N SER A 93 0.21 0.64 9.41
CA SER A 93 1.65 0.37 9.30
C SER A 93 2.07 -0.52 8.12
N SER A 94 1.13 -1.17 7.41
CA SER A 94 1.50 -2.14 6.36
C SER A 94 2.15 -1.50 5.15
N THR A 95 1.73 -0.28 4.79
CA THR A 95 2.25 0.42 3.62
C THR A 95 3.71 0.80 3.85
N TYR A 96 4.02 1.31 5.05
CA TYR A 96 5.40 1.57 5.46
C TYR A 96 6.24 0.29 5.43
N LEU A 97 5.77 -0.80 6.05
CA LEU A 97 6.51 -2.07 6.08
C LEU A 97 6.76 -2.63 4.67
N MET A 98 5.78 -2.50 3.75
CA MET A 98 5.96 -2.89 2.34
C MET A 98 7.08 -2.09 1.68
N ILE A 99 7.07 -0.76 1.84
CA ILE A 99 8.07 0.13 1.22
C ILE A 99 9.45 -0.13 1.81
N SER A 100 9.58 -0.16 3.15
CA SER A 100 10.85 -0.41 3.82
C SER A 100 11.44 -1.76 3.41
N ARG A 101 10.60 -2.80 3.31
CA ARG A 101 11.07 -4.12 2.87
C ARG A 101 11.51 -4.10 1.41
N LEU A 102 10.75 -3.44 0.55
CA LEU A 102 11.06 -3.34 -0.88
C LEU A 102 12.37 -2.60 -1.13
N LEU A 103 12.67 -1.55 -0.36
CA LEU A 103 13.95 -0.83 -0.43
C LEU A 103 15.13 -1.71 0.01
N GLN A 104 14.96 -2.58 1.00
CA GLN A 104 16.00 -3.52 1.45
C GLN A 104 16.35 -4.56 0.39
N VAL A 105 15.38 -4.98 -0.43
CA VAL A 105 15.56 -6.06 -1.43
C VAL A 105 15.62 -5.52 -2.85
N LYS A 106 15.78 -4.19 -3.04
CA LYS A 106 15.69 -3.53 -4.34
C LYS A 106 16.69 -4.11 -5.35
N ASP A 107 17.92 -4.36 -4.93
CA ASP A 107 19.00 -4.78 -5.84
C ASP A 107 18.73 -6.21 -6.35
N SER A 108 18.31 -7.11 -5.45
CA SER A 108 17.94 -8.47 -5.85
C SER A 108 16.59 -8.55 -6.57
N LEU A 109 15.70 -7.58 -6.38
CA LEU A 109 14.49 -7.48 -7.22
C LEU A 109 14.83 -7.13 -8.67
N VAL A 110 15.79 -6.22 -8.87
CA VAL A 110 16.29 -5.86 -10.21
C VAL A 110 16.92 -7.08 -10.87
N GLU A 111 17.82 -7.77 -10.19
CA GLU A 111 18.46 -8.98 -10.74
C GLU A 111 17.46 -10.08 -11.13
N VAL A 112 16.44 -10.31 -10.29
CA VAL A 112 15.39 -11.29 -10.59
C VAL A 112 14.48 -10.82 -11.74
N ALA A 113 14.22 -9.51 -11.84
CA ALA A 113 13.44 -8.94 -12.95
C ALA A 113 14.20 -9.10 -14.27
N ASP A 114 15.47 -8.74 -14.31
CA ASP A 114 16.34 -8.87 -15.49
C ASP A 114 16.44 -10.33 -15.94
N GLY A 115 16.67 -11.25 -14.98
CA GLY A 115 16.70 -12.69 -15.25
C GLY A 115 15.35 -13.31 -15.65
N MET A 116 14.26 -12.56 -15.60
CA MET A 116 12.93 -12.95 -16.11
C MET A 116 12.48 -12.11 -17.32
N GLY A 117 13.28 -11.15 -17.78
CA GLY A 117 12.91 -10.23 -18.86
C GLY A 117 11.76 -9.30 -18.49
N TRP A 118 11.70 -8.85 -17.23
CA TRP A 118 10.67 -7.93 -16.72
C TRP A 118 11.12 -6.46 -16.82
N ASP A 119 11.59 -6.06 -18.00
CA ASP A 119 12.19 -4.73 -18.25
C ASP A 119 11.21 -3.57 -18.01
N CYS A 120 9.91 -3.84 -18.10
CA CYS A 120 8.85 -2.84 -17.96
C CYS A 120 8.59 -2.40 -16.50
N LEU A 121 9.18 -3.06 -15.50
CA LEU A 121 8.82 -2.87 -14.09
C LEU A 121 9.77 -1.94 -13.34
N LEU A 122 10.89 -1.56 -13.94
CA LEU A 122 11.90 -0.69 -13.32
C LEU A 122 11.83 0.71 -13.95
N PRO A 123 11.78 1.78 -13.14
CA PRO A 123 12.05 3.11 -13.64
C PRO A 123 13.50 3.11 -14.13
N VAL A 124 13.70 3.26 -15.43
CA VAL A 124 14.99 3.60 -16.05
C VAL A 124 15.42 4.95 -15.47
N ALA A 125 16.14 4.92 -14.35
CA ALA A 125 16.67 6.10 -13.70
C ALA A 125 17.95 5.76 -12.92
N GLU A 126 18.95 5.24 -13.64
CA GLU A 126 20.35 5.64 -13.47
C GLU A 126 20.97 5.74 -14.88
N ALA A 127 20.68 6.85 -15.55
CA ALA A 127 21.48 7.30 -16.68
C ALA A 127 22.80 7.85 -16.13
N HIS A 128 23.79 6.97 -15.93
CA HIS A 128 25.22 7.30 -15.98
C HIS A 128 26.02 5.99 -16.09
N CYS A 129 26.55 5.68 -17.27
CA CYS A 129 28.00 5.76 -17.49
C CYS A 129 28.37 5.58 -18.97
N SER A 130 29.37 6.36 -19.35
CA SER A 130 30.04 6.51 -20.64
C SER A 130 30.44 5.22 -21.37
N GLN A 131 30.53 5.37 -22.70
CA GLN A 131 31.42 4.68 -23.62
C GLN A 131 31.15 3.19 -23.91
N ARG A 132 30.48 2.95 -25.04
CA ARG A 132 30.96 1.93 -25.97
C ARG A 132 30.95 2.52 -27.39
N SER A 133 32.09 3.09 -27.75
CA SER A 133 32.45 3.38 -29.13
C SER A 133 32.41 2.09 -29.97
N ALA A 134 31.79 2.21 -31.14
CA ALA A 134 31.64 1.33 -32.31
C ALA A 134 32.54 0.08 -32.48
N PRO A 135 32.06 -0.91 -33.27
CA PRO A 135 32.87 -1.52 -34.32
C PRO A 135 32.59 -0.85 -35.68
N PRO A 136 33.59 -0.66 -36.56
CA PRO A 136 33.35 -0.24 -37.93
C PRO A 136 32.92 -1.47 -38.75
N LEU A 137 31.93 -1.30 -39.62
CA LEU A 137 31.74 -2.18 -40.77
C LEU A 137 31.41 -1.30 -41.98
N CYS A 138 32.47 -0.91 -42.69
CA CYS A 138 32.47 -0.89 -44.15
C CYS A 138 33.00 -2.26 -44.60
#